data_AF-A0A935ZPT8-F1
#
_entry.id   AF-A0A935ZPT8-F1
#
_cell.length_a   1.000
_cell.length_b   1.000
_cell.length_c   1.000
_cell.angle_alpha   90.00
_cell.angle_beta   90.00
_cell.angle_gamma   90.00
#
_symmetry.space_group_name_H-M   'P 1'
#
loop_
_entity.id
_entity.type
_entity.pdbx_description
1 polymer ?
#
loop_
_entity_poly.entity_id
_entity_poly.type
_entity_poly.pdbx_seq_one_letter_code
_entity_poly.pdbx_strand_id
1 'polypeptide(L)'
;MSRSRGLWLVLAAALLSACAGAARREVAAQSRSVSRAVHRGDARATHAHVLPAAQPWVDDATLLGAQRRAWAKRLRRPVEITPRAGVLLTPELAAEASWTKDGWRFDADPSAAYAQDTPEHAIAALVRASRAGRWDVLLRLAPRRYRVGLSAEDLAAAWTEGEQAAALREARDRLARVIGDPVPHDDHDARLDLGDGHIVRLEREDGGWVVVDF
;
A
#
# COMPACT_ATOMS: atom_id res chain seq x y z
N MET A 1 35.21 18.42 -43.60
CA MET A 1 34.96 18.69 -42.15
C MET A 1 33.56 18.19 -41.80
N SER A 2 33.38 16.95 -41.32
CA SER A 2 32.10 16.47 -40.76
C SER A 2 32.28 15.09 -40.12
N ARG A 3 32.77 15.03 -38.87
CA ARG A 3 32.78 13.81 -38.03
C ARG A 3 32.87 14.19 -36.54
N SER A 4 31.83 14.79 -35.96
CA SER A 4 31.81 15.05 -34.51
C SER A 4 30.43 15.20 -33.86
N ARG A 5 29.33 14.87 -34.57
CA ARG A 5 27.96 15.00 -34.02
C ARG A 5 27.31 13.69 -33.57
N GLY A 6 27.93 12.54 -33.83
CA GLY A 6 27.35 11.22 -33.50
C GLY A 6 27.64 10.69 -32.08
N LEU A 7 28.65 11.23 -31.38
CA LEU A 7 29.12 10.64 -30.11
C LEU A 7 28.33 11.09 -28.87
N TRP A 8 27.59 12.22 -28.96
CA TRP A 8 26.86 12.77 -27.82
C TRP A 8 25.49 12.12 -27.58
N LEU A 9 24.90 11.47 -28.59
CA LEU A 9 23.59 10.81 -28.46
C LEU A 9 23.67 9.41 -27.82
N VAL A 10 24.84 8.76 -27.84
CA VAL A 10 25.02 7.42 -27.22
C VAL A 10 25.32 7.52 -25.72
N LEU A 11 25.94 8.62 -25.24
CA LEU A 11 26.24 8.80 -23.81
C LEU A 11 25.00 9.17 -22.96
N ALA A 12 23.99 9.81 -23.56
CA ALA A 12 22.78 10.21 -22.82
C ALA A 12 21.82 9.04 -22.54
N ALA A 13 21.82 7.98 -23.36
CA ALA A 13 20.97 6.81 -23.17
C ALA A 13 21.50 5.84 -22.10
N ALA A 14 22.81 5.85 -21.81
CA ALA A 14 23.43 4.97 -20.82
C ALA A 14 23.14 5.39 -19.36
N LEU A 15 22.86 6.68 -19.13
CA LEU A 15 22.62 7.23 -17.78
C LEU A 15 21.20 6.96 -17.27
N LEU A 16 20.20 6.81 -18.16
CA LEU A 16 18.82 6.51 -17.77
C LEU A 16 18.60 5.03 -17.40
N SER A 17 19.48 4.13 -17.87
CA SER A 17 19.45 2.70 -17.50
C SER A 17 20.16 2.40 -16.16
N ALA A 18 20.86 3.38 -15.57
CA ALA A 18 21.63 3.18 -14.34
C ALA A 18 20.75 3.21 -13.08
N CYS A 19 19.73 4.08 -13.05
CA CYS A 19 18.77 4.21 -11.95
C CYS A 19 17.85 2.99 -11.81
N ALA A 20 17.51 2.39 -12.96
CA ALA A 20 16.70 1.19 -13.13
C ALA A 20 17.21 -0.04 -12.34
N GLY A 21 18.47 -0.41 -12.56
CA GLY A 21 19.10 -1.50 -11.82
C GLY A 21 19.42 -1.17 -10.36
N ALA A 22 19.41 0.13 -9.99
CA ALA A 22 19.79 0.56 -8.65
C ALA A 22 18.75 0.11 -7.62
N ALA A 23 17.45 0.26 -7.89
CA ALA A 23 16.39 -0.15 -6.96
C ALA A 23 16.45 -1.66 -6.63
N ARG A 24 16.58 -2.52 -7.65
CA ARG A 24 16.71 -3.97 -7.43
C ARG A 24 17.98 -4.34 -6.66
N ARG A 25 19.10 -3.67 -6.94
CA ARG A 25 20.36 -3.87 -6.20
C ARG A 25 20.25 -3.41 -4.75
N GLU A 26 19.56 -2.31 -4.50
CA GLU A 26 19.33 -1.78 -3.16
C GLU A 26 18.46 -2.73 -2.33
N VAL A 27 17.31 -3.18 -2.87
CA VAL A 27 16.47 -4.18 -2.19
C VAL A 27 17.26 -5.46 -1.90
N ALA A 28 18.10 -5.93 -2.84
CA ALA A 28 18.99 -7.06 -2.61
C ALA A 28 20.04 -6.81 -1.52
N ALA A 29 20.55 -5.57 -1.41
CA ALA A 29 21.49 -5.18 -0.37
C ALA A 29 20.81 -5.14 1.00
N GLN A 30 19.61 -4.55 1.10
CA GLN A 30 18.81 -4.53 2.32
C GLN A 30 18.46 -5.95 2.78
N SER A 31 17.99 -6.82 1.88
CA SER A 31 17.69 -8.22 2.21
C SER A 31 18.90 -8.98 2.78
N ARG A 32 20.11 -8.73 2.25
CA ARG A 32 21.36 -9.26 2.82
C ARG A 32 21.72 -8.66 4.17
N SER A 33 21.44 -7.38 4.41
CA SER A 33 21.64 -6.75 5.73
C SER A 33 20.71 -7.35 6.78
N VAL A 34 19.41 -7.50 6.47
CA VAL A 34 18.45 -8.21 7.33
C VAL A 34 18.89 -9.65 7.56
N SER A 35 19.30 -10.37 6.52
CA SER A 35 19.83 -11.74 6.62
C SER A 35 20.95 -11.84 7.65
N ARG A 36 21.87 -10.88 7.70
CA ARG A 36 22.97 -10.85 8.69
C ARG A 36 22.47 -10.57 10.10
N ALA A 37 21.52 -9.65 10.28
CA ALA A 37 20.91 -9.36 11.58
C ALA A 37 20.17 -10.60 12.11
N VAL A 38 19.33 -11.21 11.29
CA VAL A 38 18.61 -12.45 11.59
C VAL A 38 19.60 -13.56 11.90
N HIS A 39 20.66 -13.76 11.10
CA HIS A 39 21.66 -14.79 11.38
C HIS A 39 22.28 -14.66 12.78
N ARG A 40 22.52 -13.42 13.24
CA ARG A 40 23.07 -13.11 14.56
C ARG A 40 22.04 -13.19 15.69
N GLY A 41 20.75 -13.29 15.39
CA GLY A 41 19.68 -13.23 16.41
C GLY A 41 19.49 -11.83 16.98
N ASP A 42 19.85 -10.80 16.21
CA ASP A 42 19.81 -9.40 16.67
C ASP A 42 18.45 -8.77 16.29
N ALA A 43 17.52 -8.78 17.24
CA ALA A 43 16.18 -8.23 17.04
C ALA A 43 16.23 -6.74 16.69
N ARG A 44 16.99 -5.94 17.44
CA ARG A 44 17.10 -4.50 17.19
C ARG A 44 17.62 -4.19 15.78
N ALA A 45 18.68 -4.87 15.34
CA ALA A 45 19.19 -4.68 13.98
C ALA A 45 18.24 -5.21 12.90
N THR A 46 17.40 -6.21 13.21
CA THR A 46 16.38 -6.71 12.29
C THR A 46 15.27 -5.68 12.12
N HIS A 47 14.72 -5.15 13.22
CA HIS A 47 13.69 -4.12 13.24
C HIS A 47 14.14 -2.80 12.61
N ALA A 48 15.44 -2.47 12.65
CA ALA A 48 15.99 -1.28 11.99
C ALA A 48 15.84 -1.27 10.45
N HIS A 49 15.53 -2.43 9.84
CA HIS A 49 15.24 -2.55 8.40
C HIS A 49 13.74 -2.69 8.10
N VAL A 50 12.89 -2.62 9.11
CA VAL A 50 11.43 -2.69 8.99
C VAL A 50 10.86 -1.29 9.23
N LEU A 51 9.88 -0.89 8.43
CA LEU A 51 9.18 0.39 8.63
C LEU A 51 8.60 0.46 10.05
N PRO A 52 8.65 1.61 10.74
CA PRO A 52 8.13 1.72 12.12
C PRO A 52 6.70 1.20 12.28
N ALA A 53 5.79 1.52 11.34
CA ALA A 53 4.41 1.03 11.34
C ALA A 53 4.29 -0.50 11.17
N ALA A 54 5.29 -1.13 10.55
CA ALA A 54 5.33 -2.57 10.30
C ALA A 54 6.01 -3.36 11.43
N GLN A 55 6.76 -2.70 12.33
CA GLN A 55 7.52 -3.37 13.40
C GLN A 55 6.67 -4.19 14.37
N PRO A 56 5.48 -3.73 14.81
CA PRO A 56 4.63 -4.51 15.72
C PRO A 56 4.18 -5.87 15.15
N TRP A 57 4.23 -6.04 13.83
CA TRP A 57 3.74 -7.22 13.12
C TRP A 57 4.85 -8.23 12.81
N VAL A 58 6.09 -7.95 13.19
CA VAL A 58 7.22 -8.86 12.97
C VAL A 58 7.16 -10.00 13.98
N ASP A 59 6.96 -11.24 13.49
CA ASP A 59 7.05 -12.45 14.31
C ASP A 59 8.53 -12.81 14.59
N ASP A 60 9.08 -12.20 15.63
CA ASP A 60 10.45 -12.46 16.09
C ASP A 60 10.65 -13.91 16.56
N ALA A 61 9.62 -14.57 17.09
CA ALA A 61 9.72 -15.96 17.54
C ALA A 61 10.00 -16.89 16.34
N THR A 62 9.30 -16.66 15.22
CA THR A 62 9.55 -17.37 13.97
C THR A 62 10.88 -16.95 13.33
N LEU A 63 11.14 -15.65 13.24
CA LEU A 63 12.27 -15.11 12.49
C LEU A 63 13.62 -15.35 13.18
N LEU A 64 13.67 -15.21 14.50
CA LEU A 64 14.90 -15.25 15.32
C LEU A 64 15.01 -16.52 16.19
N GLY A 65 13.96 -17.33 16.28
CA GLY A 65 13.92 -18.58 17.04
C GLY A 65 14.56 -19.79 16.33
N ALA A 66 13.95 -20.96 16.45
CA ALA A 66 14.53 -22.23 15.98
C ALA A 66 14.83 -22.23 14.46
N GLN A 67 14.03 -21.51 13.66
CA GLN A 67 14.19 -21.44 12.20
C GLN A 67 15.13 -20.33 11.72
N ARG A 68 15.80 -19.61 12.63
CA ARG A 68 16.66 -18.45 12.31
C ARG A 68 17.63 -18.67 11.16
N ARG A 69 18.34 -19.81 11.14
CA ARG A 69 19.31 -20.13 10.07
C ARG A 69 18.63 -20.30 8.71
N ALA A 70 17.43 -20.89 8.69
CA ALA A 70 16.66 -21.06 7.46
C ALA A 70 16.18 -19.71 6.94
N TRP A 71 15.65 -18.84 7.81
CA TRP A 71 15.25 -17.48 7.44
C TRP A 71 16.42 -16.62 6.96
N ALA A 72 17.54 -16.63 7.67
CA ALA A 72 18.74 -15.93 7.23
C ALA A 72 19.19 -16.37 5.83
N LYS A 73 19.13 -17.68 5.53
CA LYS A 73 19.45 -18.22 4.21
C LYS A 73 18.47 -17.73 3.14
N ARG A 74 17.16 -17.72 3.41
CA ARG A 74 16.11 -17.22 2.50
C ARG A 74 16.31 -15.74 2.18
N LEU A 75 16.55 -14.91 3.20
CA LEU A 75 16.83 -13.49 3.02
C LEU A 75 18.16 -13.23 2.29
N ARG A 76 19.17 -14.09 2.46
CA ARG A 76 20.44 -13.95 1.72
C ARG A 76 20.29 -14.21 0.23
N ARG A 77 19.39 -15.14 -0.13
CA ARG A 77 19.17 -15.66 -1.48
C ARG A 77 17.66 -15.80 -1.73
N PRO A 78 16.94 -14.68 -1.87
CA PRO A 78 15.51 -14.73 -2.19
C PRO A 78 15.31 -15.37 -3.56
N VAL A 79 14.17 -16.03 -3.74
CA VAL A 79 13.80 -16.68 -5.01
C VAL A 79 13.63 -15.63 -6.11
N GLU A 80 13.04 -14.49 -5.76
CA GLU A 80 12.80 -13.37 -6.65
C GLU A 80 12.92 -12.05 -5.88
N ILE A 81 13.24 -10.97 -6.59
CA ILE A 81 13.21 -9.60 -6.06
C ILE A 81 12.48 -8.75 -7.08
N THR A 82 11.27 -8.32 -6.72
CA THR A 82 10.39 -7.48 -7.53
C THR A 82 10.13 -6.19 -6.77
N PRO A 83 10.93 -5.14 -6.98
CA PRO A 83 10.67 -3.83 -6.39
C PRO A 83 9.28 -3.32 -6.78
N ARG A 84 8.55 -2.79 -5.80
CA ARG A 84 7.28 -2.08 -5.97
C ARG A 84 7.40 -0.67 -5.41
N ALA A 85 6.59 0.24 -5.93
CA ALA A 85 6.52 1.62 -5.48
C ALA A 85 5.08 2.12 -5.56
N GLY A 86 4.60 2.74 -4.49
CA GLY A 86 3.41 3.57 -4.52
C GLY A 86 3.75 4.95 -5.09
N VAL A 87 2.98 5.40 -6.08
CA VAL A 87 3.11 6.71 -6.72
C VAL A 87 1.90 7.56 -6.33
N LEU A 88 2.10 8.53 -5.45
CA LEU A 88 1.05 9.49 -5.10
C LEU A 88 0.78 10.42 -6.30
N LEU A 89 -0.33 10.21 -6.99
CA LEU A 89 -0.86 11.09 -8.03
C LEU A 89 -1.58 12.30 -7.42
N THR A 90 -2.24 12.09 -6.27
CA THR A 90 -2.77 13.12 -5.36
C THR A 90 -2.55 12.67 -3.91
N PRO A 91 -2.75 13.52 -2.89
CA PRO A 91 -2.63 13.09 -1.49
C PRO A 91 -3.50 11.88 -1.12
N GLU A 92 -4.61 11.67 -1.82
CA GLU A 92 -5.55 10.57 -1.61
C GLU A 92 -5.54 9.52 -2.74
N LEU A 93 -4.66 9.63 -3.73
CA LEU A 93 -4.56 8.70 -4.87
C LEU A 93 -3.12 8.22 -5.01
N ALA A 94 -2.87 6.99 -4.56
CA ALA A 94 -1.67 6.25 -4.92
C ALA A 94 -1.97 5.34 -6.12
N ALA A 95 -1.02 5.22 -7.03
CA ALA A 95 -0.98 4.18 -8.04
C ALA A 95 0.23 3.28 -7.77
N GLU A 96 0.02 1.97 -7.73
CA GLU A 96 1.11 1.01 -7.55
C GLU A 96 1.87 0.81 -8.86
N ALA A 97 3.20 0.69 -8.75
CA ALA A 97 4.06 0.37 -9.87
C ALA A 97 5.09 -0.69 -9.49
N SER A 98 5.24 -1.70 -10.35
CA SER A 98 6.26 -2.75 -10.23
C SER A 98 7.39 -2.55 -11.24
N TRP A 99 8.59 -2.95 -10.82
CA TRP A 99 9.75 -3.03 -11.71
C TRP A 99 9.65 -4.28 -12.60
N THR A 100 9.60 -4.09 -13.93
CA THR A 100 9.59 -5.17 -14.93
C THR A 100 10.90 -5.24 -15.71
N LYS A 101 11.03 -6.23 -16.61
CA LYS A 101 12.16 -6.29 -17.57
C LYS A 101 12.26 -5.05 -18.46
N ASP A 102 11.13 -4.37 -18.69
CA ASP A 102 11.01 -3.19 -19.54
C ASP A 102 10.97 -1.88 -18.74
N GLY A 103 11.27 -1.94 -17.43
CA GLY A 103 11.27 -0.82 -16.48
C GLY A 103 10.03 -0.76 -15.59
N TRP A 104 9.84 0.35 -14.88
CA TRP A 104 8.66 0.59 -14.05
C TRP A 104 7.38 0.57 -14.90
N ARG A 105 6.35 -0.13 -14.43
CA ARG A 105 5.00 -0.16 -15.01
C ARG A 105 3.98 -0.04 -13.89
N PHE A 106 2.87 0.65 -14.13
CA PHE A 106 1.75 0.64 -13.19
C PHE A 106 1.13 -0.75 -13.14
N ASP A 107 0.80 -1.21 -11.94
CA ASP A 107 0.26 -2.54 -11.69
C ASP A 107 -1.22 -2.63 -12.08
N ALA A 108 -1.90 -1.48 -12.13
CA ALA A 108 -3.31 -1.32 -12.51
C ALA A 108 -3.51 -0.06 -13.37
N ASP A 109 -4.74 0.18 -13.80
CA ASP A 109 -5.14 1.41 -14.47
C ASP A 109 -5.02 2.61 -13.49
N PRO A 110 -4.09 3.55 -13.70
CA PRO A 110 -3.91 4.69 -12.80
C PRO A 110 -5.11 5.66 -12.81
N SER A 111 -6.04 5.51 -13.77
CA SER A 111 -7.29 6.27 -13.82
C SER A 111 -8.42 5.66 -13.00
N ALA A 112 -8.25 4.43 -12.47
CA ALA A 112 -9.22 3.73 -11.62
C ALA A 112 -9.27 4.33 -10.20
N ALA A 113 -9.66 5.60 -10.13
CA ALA A 113 -9.66 6.44 -8.95
C ALA A 113 -10.41 5.86 -7.73
N TYR A 114 -11.37 4.97 -7.97
CA TYR A 114 -12.22 4.39 -6.94
C TYR A 114 -12.17 2.85 -6.99
N ALA A 115 -10.98 2.30 -7.26
CA ALA A 115 -10.75 0.87 -7.25
C ALA A 115 -10.98 0.28 -5.84
N GLN A 116 -11.31 -1.01 -5.80
CA GLN A 116 -11.62 -1.78 -4.59
C GLN A 116 -10.93 -3.14 -4.61
N ASP A 117 -9.92 -3.34 -5.45
CA ASP A 117 -9.19 -4.59 -5.62
C ASP A 117 -8.22 -4.89 -4.46
N THR A 118 -7.83 -3.88 -3.67
CA THR A 118 -7.09 -4.03 -2.41
C THR A 118 -7.74 -3.25 -1.26
N PRO A 119 -7.44 -3.58 0.01
CA PRO A 119 -7.91 -2.80 1.16
C PRO A 119 -7.49 -1.33 1.09
N GLU A 120 -6.23 -1.07 0.68
CA GLU A 120 -5.67 0.28 0.53
C GLU A 120 -6.47 1.09 -0.49
N HIS A 121 -6.79 0.49 -1.63
CA HIS A 121 -7.61 1.13 -2.66
C HIS A 121 -9.02 1.45 -2.16
N ALA A 122 -9.66 0.55 -1.41
CA ALA A 122 -10.98 0.80 -0.83
C ALA A 122 -10.99 1.94 0.20
N ILE A 123 -9.98 2.02 1.07
CA ILE A 123 -9.81 3.15 2.01
C ILE A 123 -9.63 4.46 1.25
N ALA A 124 -8.73 4.50 0.26
CA ALA A 124 -8.49 5.68 -0.55
C ALA A 124 -9.75 6.11 -1.33
N ALA A 125 -10.50 5.14 -1.87
CA ALA A 125 -11.77 5.37 -2.55
C ALA A 125 -12.82 5.97 -1.61
N LEU A 126 -12.92 5.49 -0.37
CA LEU A 126 -13.84 6.02 0.65
C LEU A 126 -13.53 7.48 0.98
N VAL A 127 -12.26 7.79 1.27
CA VAL A 127 -11.83 9.15 1.61
C VAL A 127 -12.11 10.10 0.45
N ARG A 128 -11.80 9.68 -0.77
CA ARG A 128 -12.02 10.52 -1.95
C ARG A 128 -13.50 10.68 -2.28
N ALA A 129 -14.27 9.59 -2.27
CA ALA A 129 -15.68 9.62 -2.63
C ALA A 129 -16.48 10.48 -1.64
N SER A 130 -16.20 10.36 -0.34
CA SER A 130 -16.83 11.18 0.70
C SER A 130 -16.48 12.66 0.59
N ARG A 131 -15.23 13.02 0.26
CA ARG A 131 -14.84 14.43 0.01
C ARG A 131 -15.46 15.00 -1.27
N ALA A 132 -15.57 14.20 -2.31
CA ALA A 132 -16.08 14.60 -3.62
C ALA A 132 -17.61 14.55 -3.75
N GLY A 133 -18.33 14.14 -2.71
CA GLY A 133 -19.79 13.95 -2.75
C GLY A 133 -20.24 12.84 -3.70
N ARG A 134 -19.39 11.84 -3.93
CA ARG A 134 -19.66 10.69 -4.81
C ARG A 134 -20.35 9.57 -4.04
N TRP A 135 -21.59 9.81 -3.67
CA TRP A 135 -22.40 8.92 -2.85
C TRP A 135 -22.68 7.57 -3.54
N ASP A 136 -22.76 7.57 -4.86
CA ASP A 136 -22.83 6.36 -5.69
C ASP A 136 -21.62 5.43 -5.48
N VAL A 137 -20.44 6.01 -5.34
CA VAL A 137 -19.20 5.27 -5.08
C VAL A 137 -19.16 4.78 -3.63
N LEU A 138 -19.50 5.64 -2.66
CA LEU A 138 -19.60 5.25 -1.26
C LEU A 138 -20.58 4.11 -1.03
N LEU A 139 -21.71 4.10 -1.74
CA LEU A 139 -22.68 3.02 -1.65
C LEU A 139 -22.09 1.67 -2.09
N ARG A 140 -21.22 1.66 -3.10
CA ARG A 140 -20.48 0.45 -3.53
C ARG A 140 -19.41 0.03 -2.54
N LEU A 141 -18.92 0.93 -1.69
CA LEU A 141 -17.95 0.64 -0.64
C LEU A 141 -18.63 0.06 0.62
N ALA A 142 -19.94 0.23 0.79
CA ALA A 142 -20.67 -0.41 1.88
C ALA A 142 -20.83 -1.92 1.63
N PRO A 143 -20.75 -2.78 2.67
CA PRO A 143 -21.13 -4.18 2.57
C PRO A 143 -22.55 -4.38 2.04
N ARG A 144 -22.78 -5.44 1.26
CA ARG A 144 -24.06 -5.73 0.62
C ARG A 144 -25.21 -5.78 1.62
N ARG A 145 -24.95 -6.31 2.82
CA ARG A 145 -25.90 -6.35 3.95
C ARG A 145 -26.41 -4.97 4.39
N TYR A 146 -25.62 -3.92 4.20
CA TYR A 146 -25.97 -2.53 4.55
C TYR A 146 -26.50 -1.73 3.36
N ARG A 147 -26.31 -2.21 2.12
CA ARG A 147 -26.85 -1.55 0.91
C ARG A 147 -28.36 -1.73 0.78
N VAL A 148 -28.92 -2.80 1.34
CA VAL A 148 -30.36 -3.08 1.22
C VAL A 148 -31.14 -1.98 1.95
N GLY A 149 -31.83 -1.13 1.18
CA GLY A 149 -32.59 0.01 1.70
C GLY A 149 -31.75 1.28 1.95
N LEU A 150 -30.49 1.30 1.55
CA LEU A 150 -29.63 2.50 1.63
C LEU A 150 -29.47 3.11 0.24
N SER A 151 -29.93 4.35 0.07
CA SER A 151 -29.78 5.12 -1.17
C SER A 151 -28.55 6.05 -1.14
N ALA A 152 -28.21 6.60 -2.29
CA ALA A 152 -27.20 7.66 -2.39
C ALA A 152 -27.63 8.95 -1.65
N GLU A 153 -28.93 9.22 -1.59
CA GLU A 153 -29.50 10.37 -0.88
C GLU A 153 -29.39 10.20 0.64
N ASP A 154 -29.65 8.99 1.14
CA ASP A 154 -29.46 8.66 2.56
C ASP A 154 -28.00 8.83 3.00
N LEU A 155 -27.07 8.40 2.14
CA LEU A 155 -25.64 8.62 2.37
C LEU A 155 -25.29 10.11 2.35
N ALA A 156 -25.84 10.88 1.41
CA ALA A 156 -25.62 12.32 1.37
C ALA A 156 -26.03 12.95 2.71
N ALA A 157 -27.27 12.71 3.14
CA ALA A 157 -27.80 13.21 4.40
C ALA A 157 -26.94 12.80 5.60
N ALA A 158 -26.57 11.51 5.69
CA ALA A 158 -25.72 11.02 6.78
C ALA A 158 -24.34 11.71 6.86
N TRP A 159 -23.75 12.06 5.71
CA TRP A 159 -22.42 12.69 5.64
C TRP A 159 -22.45 14.22 5.72
N THR A 160 -23.60 14.86 5.49
CA THR A 160 -23.72 16.33 5.47
C THR A 160 -24.52 16.90 6.63
N GLU A 161 -25.48 16.15 7.18
CA GLU A 161 -26.49 16.66 8.11
C GLU A 161 -26.35 16.04 9.52
N GLY A 162 -26.66 16.85 10.55
CA GLY A 162 -26.66 16.41 11.94
C GLY A 162 -25.28 16.22 12.58
N GLU A 163 -25.27 15.83 13.85
CA GLU A 163 -24.05 15.64 14.65
C GLU A 163 -23.24 14.43 14.16
N GLN A 164 -23.91 13.38 13.71
CA GLN A 164 -23.27 12.16 13.20
C GLN A 164 -22.39 12.42 11.97
N ALA A 165 -22.76 13.39 11.14
CA ALA A 165 -21.99 13.80 9.97
C ALA A 165 -20.61 14.35 10.36
N ALA A 166 -20.49 15.06 11.50
CA ALA A 166 -19.21 15.54 11.98
C ALA A 166 -18.29 14.38 12.37
N ALA A 167 -18.82 13.38 13.09
CA ALA A 167 -18.09 12.18 13.47
C ALA A 167 -17.60 11.37 12.25
N LEU A 168 -18.43 11.21 11.22
CA LEU A 168 -18.06 10.53 9.97
C LEU A 168 -16.94 11.27 9.22
N ARG A 169 -16.99 12.59 9.16
CA ARG A 169 -15.94 13.41 8.53
C ARG A 169 -14.63 13.34 9.32
N GLU A 170 -14.70 13.33 10.65
CA GLU A 170 -13.53 13.16 11.49
C GLU A 170 -12.89 11.77 11.30
N ALA A 171 -13.69 10.71 11.29
CA ALA A 171 -13.23 9.35 11.02
C ALA A 171 -12.57 9.23 9.64
N ARG A 172 -13.18 9.81 8.61
CA ARG A 172 -12.59 9.94 7.27
C ARG A 172 -11.25 10.67 7.31
N ASP A 173 -11.13 11.76 8.04
CA ASP A 173 -9.89 12.54 8.11
C ASP A 173 -8.79 11.81 8.89
N ARG A 174 -9.15 10.92 9.84
CA ARG A 174 -8.19 9.96 10.42
C ARG A 174 -7.69 8.97 9.38
N LEU A 175 -8.59 8.36 8.60
CA LEU A 175 -8.22 7.45 7.51
C LEU A 175 -7.31 8.13 6.48
N ALA A 176 -7.55 9.40 6.17
CA ALA A 176 -6.72 10.14 5.22
C ALA A 176 -5.24 10.22 5.64
N ARG A 177 -4.92 10.11 6.94
CA ARG A 177 -3.55 10.20 7.46
C ARG A 177 -2.72 8.93 7.27
N VAL A 178 -3.38 7.80 7.02
CA VAL A 178 -2.76 6.48 6.84
C VAL A 178 -2.83 5.99 5.39
N ILE A 179 -3.28 6.84 4.45
CA ILE A 179 -3.27 6.50 3.03
C ILE A 179 -1.83 6.26 2.57
N GLY A 180 -1.62 5.11 1.93
CA GLY A 180 -0.30 4.67 1.47
C GLY A 180 0.44 3.78 2.47
N ASP A 181 -0.06 3.65 3.70
CA ASP A 181 0.44 2.66 4.63
C ASP A 181 -0.06 1.25 4.24
N PRO A 182 0.77 0.21 4.34
CA PRO A 182 0.32 -1.16 4.09
C PRO A 182 -0.77 -1.56 5.10
N VAL A 183 -1.84 -2.18 4.61
CA VAL A 183 -2.91 -2.70 5.47
C VAL A 183 -2.73 -4.21 5.66
N PRO A 184 -2.47 -4.69 6.89
CA PRO A 184 -2.46 -6.13 7.16
C PRO A 184 -3.82 -6.77 6.83
N HIS A 185 -3.80 -7.83 6.02
CA HIS A 185 -5.01 -8.53 5.58
C HIS A 185 -4.76 -10.02 5.31
N ASP A 186 -5.82 -10.80 5.38
CA ASP A 186 -5.91 -12.13 4.78
C ASP A 186 -6.76 -12.09 3.50
N ASP A 187 -7.18 -13.25 2.99
CA ASP A 187 -7.97 -13.32 1.75
C ASP A 187 -9.36 -12.66 1.85
N HIS A 188 -9.89 -12.45 3.06
CA HIS A 188 -11.28 -12.04 3.31
C HIS A 188 -11.47 -10.88 4.30
N ASP A 189 -10.53 -10.64 5.22
CA ASP A 189 -10.60 -9.61 6.27
C ASP A 189 -9.33 -8.75 6.26
N ALA A 190 -9.51 -7.45 6.49
CA ALA A 190 -8.42 -6.51 6.68
C ALA A 190 -8.73 -5.58 7.85
N ARG A 191 -7.71 -5.28 8.66
CA ARG A 191 -7.84 -4.39 9.81
C ARG A 191 -6.66 -3.46 9.90
N LEU A 192 -6.95 -2.20 10.16
CA LEU A 192 -5.94 -1.18 10.39
C LEU A 192 -6.28 -0.39 11.66
N ASP A 193 -5.32 -0.35 12.58
CA ASP A 193 -5.36 0.50 13.77
C ASP A 193 -4.99 1.93 13.35
N LEU A 194 -5.88 2.88 13.61
CA LEU A 194 -5.73 4.30 13.31
C LEU A 194 -5.17 5.10 14.51
N GLY A 195 -4.86 4.42 15.61
CA GLY A 195 -4.52 5.02 16.89
C GLY A 195 -5.76 5.33 17.76
N ASP A 196 -5.52 5.57 19.05
CA ASP A 196 -6.55 5.98 20.02
C ASP A 196 -7.77 5.03 20.12
N GLY A 197 -7.55 3.75 19.80
CA GLY A 197 -8.61 2.72 19.82
C GLY A 197 -9.54 2.74 18.62
N HIS A 198 -9.24 3.55 17.60
CA HIS A 198 -9.97 3.55 16.34
C HIS A 198 -9.41 2.47 15.41
N ILE A 199 -10.30 1.64 14.87
CA ILE A 199 -9.96 0.56 13.94
C ILE A 199 -10.86 0.70 12.72
N VAL A 200 -10.28 0.57 11.54
CA VAL A 200 -11.06 0.31 10.32
C VAL A 200 -11.05 -1.17 10.00
N ARG A 201 -12.22 -1.71 9.70
CA ARG A 201 -12.39 -3.08 9.25
C ARG A 201 -12.92 -3.11 7.82
N LEU A 202 -12.29 -3.94 6.99
CA LEU A 202 -12.73 -4.22 5.64
C LEU A 202 -12.97 -5.72 5.46
N GLU A 203 -13.90 -6.03 4.58
CA GLU A 203 -14.22 -7.39 4.17
C GLU A 203 -14.18 -7.48 2.65
N ARG A 204 -13.93 -8.68 2.13
CA ARG A 204 -13.97 -8.94 0.69
C ARG A 204 -15.32 -9.48 0.25
N GLU A 205 -16.00 -8.78 -0.64
CA GLU A 205 -17.30 -9.15 -1.23
C GLU A 205 -17.27 -9.00 -2.76
N ASP A 206 -17.78 -10.00 -3.49
CA ASP A 206 -17.91 -9.98 -4.97
C ASP A 206 -16.60 -9.59 -5.71
N GLY A 207 -15.45 -9.94 -5.13
CA GLY A 207 -14.12 -9.66 -5.70
C GLY A 207 -13.53 -8.29 -5.33
N GLY A 208 -14.26 -7.43 -4.63
CA GLY A 208 -13.82 -6.14 -4.13
C GLY A 208 -13.82 -6.03 -2.61
N TRP A 209 -13.11 -5.06 -2.08
CA TRP A 209 -13.06 -4.72 -0.66
C TRP A 209 -14.12 -3.68 -0.32
N VAL A 210 -14.87 -3.97 0.73
CA VAL A 210 -15.92 -3.11 1.30
C VAL A 210 -15.53 -2.70 2.72
N VAL A 211 -15.95 -1.50 3.14
CA VAL A 211 -15.64 -0.94 4.45
C VAL A 211 -16.79 -1.21 5.41
N VAL A 212 -16.53 -1.99 6.45
CA VAL A 212 -17.53 -2.43 7.42
C VAL A 212 -17.79 -1.37 8.50
N ASP A 213 -16.71 -0.81 9.05
CA ASP A 213 -16.70 0.23 10.07
C ASP A 213 -15.34 0.98 10.06
N PHE A 214 -15.33 2.24 10.53
CA PHE A 214 -14.16 3.11 10.65
C PHE A 214 -14.44 4.35 11.53
#